data_AF-A0A2E8HB15-F1
#
_entry.id   AF-A0A2E8HB15-F1
#
_cell.length_a   1.000
_cell.length_b   1.000
_cell.length_c   1.000
_cell.angle_alpha   90.00
_cell.angle_beta   90.00
_cell.angle_gamma   90.00
#
_symmetry.space_group_name_H-M   'P 1'
#
loop_
_entity.id
_entity.type
_entity.pdbx_description
1 polymer ?
#
loop_
_entity_poly.entity_id
_entity_poly.type
_entity_poly.pdbx_seq_one_letter_code
_entity_poly.pdbx_strand_id
1 'polypeptide(L)'
;FGHRDLRIVRFDEYDIDAAPEGHMLFYLNDDIPGIIGRVGSTMGAHKVNIARMSCGRQQVGGKALTVLNVDSHMPQAALDDVLQDSHISWARQVAL
;
A
#
# COMPACT_ATOMS: atom_id res chain seq x y z
N PHE A 1 -15.43 -11.88 -17.59
CA PHE A 1 -14.22 -11.35 -16.95
C PHE A 1 -13.04 -11.65 -17.87
N GLY A 2 -12.36 -10.62 -18.38
CA GLY A 2 -11.46 -10.68 -19.53
C GLY A 2 -10.07 -11.23 -19.20
N HIS A 3 -9.50 -11.99 -20.13
CA HIS A 3 -8.32 -12.85 -20.01
C HIS A 3 -6.95 -12.17 -19.73
N ARG A 4 -6.88 -10.92 -19.24
CA ARG A 4 -5.59 -10.17 -19.15
C ARG A 4 -5.29 -9.35 -17.90
N ASP A 5 -6.19 -9.26 -16.91
CA ASP A 5 -5.89 -8.49 -15.69
C ASP A 5 -5.30 -9.41 -14.61
N LEU A 6 -3.96 -9.46 -14.53
CA LEU A 6 -3.28 -10.14 -13.43
C LEU A 6 -3.66 -9.50 -12.11
N ARG A 7 -3.90 -10.32 -11.08
CA ARG A 7 -4.23 -9.88 -9.73
C ARG A 7 -3.40 -10.63 -8.70
N ILE A 8 -2.82 -9.88 -7.77
CA ILE A 8 -2.39 -10.43 -6.50
C ILE A 8 -3.67 -10.65 -5.71
N VAL A 9 -4.03 -11.91 -5.51
CA VAL A 9 -5.24 -12.33 -4.81
C VAL A 9 -4.98 -12.64 -3.33
N ARG A 10 -3.72 -12.92 -2.98
CA ARG A 10 -3.28 -13.23 -1.62
C ARG A 10 -1.81 -12.89 -1.45
N PHE A 11 -1.45 -12.35 -0.29
CA PHE A 11 -0.06 -12.16 0.14
C PHE A 11 0.02 -12.64 1.59
N ASP A 12 0.81 -13.68 1.82
CA ASP A 12 0.81 -14.46 3.06
C ASP A 12 -0.62 -14.88 3.47
N GLU A 13 -1.12 -14.27 4.54
CA GLU A 13 -2.38 -14.47 5.25
C GLU A 13 -3.44 -13.40 4.90
N TYR A 14 -3.11 -12.44 4.05
CA TYR A 14 -4.00 -11.35 3.64
C TYR A 14 -4.61 -11.64 2.27
N ASP A 15 -5.93 -11.74 2.23
CA ASP A 15 -6.69 -11.70 0.98
C ASP A 15 -6.72 -10.27 0.45
N ILE A 16 -6.28 -10.06 -0.78
CA ILE A 16 -6.14 -8.73 -1.39
C ILE A 16 -6.52 -8.80 -2.86
N ASP A 17 -6.93 -7.69 -3.46
CA ASP A 17 -7.15 -7.57 -4.91
C ASP A 17 -6.29 -6.41 -5.42
N ALA A 18 -5.00 -6.67 -5.65
CA ALA A 18 -4.04 -5.66 -6.11
C ALA A 18 -3.56 -5.98 -7.54
N ALA A 19 -3.38 -4.95 -8.36
CA ALA A 19 -2.79 -5.09 -9.69
C ALA A 19 -1.25 -5.11 -9.57
N PRO A 20 -0.56 -6.19 -9.99
CA PRO A 20 0.90 -6.25 -9.98
C PRO A 20 1.45 -5.49 -11.19
N GLU A 21 1.38 -4.16 -11.16
CA GLU A 21 1.79 -3.31 -12.29
C GLU A 21 2.46 -2.01 -11.81
N GLY A 22 3.43 -1.54 -12.62
CA GLY A 22 4.09 -0.25 -12.43
C GLY A 22 4.87 -0.15 -11.12
N HIS A 23 4.74 0.99 -10.45
CA HIS A 23 5.35 1.25 -9.15
C HIS A 23 4.36 0.94 -8.04
N MET A 24 4.79 0.16 -7.06
CA MET A 24 3.95 -0.29 -5.95
C MET A 24 4.61 -0.04 -4.61
N LEU A 25 3.81 0.35 -3.62
CA LEU A 25 4.17 0.35 -2.21
C LEU A 25 3.31 -0.68 -1.48
N PHE A 26 3.96 -1.67 -0.88
CA PHE A 26 3.34 -2.61 0.04
C PHE A 26 3.64 -2.14 1.46
N TYR A 27 2.65 -2.11 2.34
CA TYR A 27 2.90 -1.84 3.75
C TYR A 27 1.90 -2.55 4.66
N LEU A 28 2.39 -2.98 5.82
CA LEU A 28 1.59 -3.57 6.90
C LEU A 28 1.27 -2.49 7.93
N ASN A 29 -0.01 -2.33 8.23
CA ASN A 29 -0.49 -1.33 9.17
C ASN A 29 -1.51 -1.86 10.17
N ASP A 30 -1.69 -1.14 11.28
CA ASP A 30 -2.85 -1.31 12.15
C ASP A 30 -4.13 -0.87 11.43
N ASP A 31 -5.18 -1.69 11.45
CA ASP A 31 -6.49 -1.38 10.86
C ASP A 31 -7.30 -0.44 11.76
N ILE A 32 -6.85 0.82 11.83
CA ILE A 32 -7.46 1.85 12.67
C ILE A 32 -7.95 3.05 11.84
N PRO A 33 -8.94 3.80 12.34
CA PRO A 33 -9.39 5.03 11.67
C PRO A 33 -8.23 5.99 11.38
N GLY A 34 -8.20 6.50 10.14
CA GLY A 34 -7.26 7.52 9.70
C GLY A 34 -5.93 7.02 9.13
N ILE A 35 -5.60 5.72 9.24
CA ILE A 35 -4.30 5.19 8.76
C ILE A 35 -4.06 5.42 7.26
N ILE A 36 -5.07 5.15 6.42
CA ILE A 36 -5.02 5.41 4.98
C ILE A 36 -4.81 6.90 4.70
N GLY A 37 -5.49 7.76 5.47
CA GLY A 37 -5.37 9.21 5.32
C GLY A 37 -3.99 9.73 5.69
N ARG A 38 -3.33 9.15 6.71
CA ARG A 38 -1.95 9.49 7.08
C ARG A 38 -0.98 9.15 5.95
N VAL A 39 -1.01 7.91 5.45
CA VAL A 39 -0.16 7.49 4.32
C VAL A 39 -0.44 8.30 3.06
N GLY A 40 -1.73 8.53 2.74
CA GLY A 40 -2.12 9.37 1.61
C GLY A 40 -1.62 10.81 1.73
N SER A 41 -1.61 11.37 2.94
CA SER A 41 -1.04 12.70 3.21
C SER A 41 0.48 12.71 2.99
N THR A 42 1.19 11.67 3.43
CA THR A 42 2.63 11.50 3.15
C THR A 42 2.89 11.45 1.64
N MET A 43 2.12 10.66 0.89
CA MET A 43 2.26 10.60 -0.58
C MET A 43 2.05 11.98 -1.20
N GLY A 44 0.99 12.70 -0.78
CA GLY A 44 0.70 14.05 -1.26
C GLY A 44 1.81 15.07 -0.93
N ALA A 45 2.39 15.01 0.27
CA ALA A 45 3.50 15.88 0.68
C ALA A 45 4.73 15.70 -0.19
N HIS A 46 4.99 14.46 -0.61
CA HIS A 46 6.09 14.10 -1.53
C HIS A 46 5.71 14.19 -3.01
N LYS A 47 4.50 14.69 -3.33
CA LYS A 47 3.97 14.82 -4.70
C LYS A 47 3.91 13.49 -5.47
N VAL A 48 3.65 12.40 -4.75
CA VAL A 48 3.44 11.07 -5.32
C VAL A 48 1.94 10.84 -5.47
N ASN A 49 1.49 10.60 -6.71
CA ASN A 49 0.09 10.30 -6.98
C ASN A 49 -0.20 8.81 -6.78
N ILE A 50 -1.39 8.48 -6.25
CA ILE A 50 -1.87 7.12 -6.03
C ILE A 50 -2.89 6.77 -7.12
N ALA A 51 -2.56 5.81 -7.98
CA ALA A 51 -3.43 5.35 -9.06
C ALA A 51 -4.45 4.31 -8.57
N ARG A 52 -4.03 3.41 -7.69
CA ARG A 52 -4.87 2.39 -7.05
C ARG A 52 -4.45 2.15 -5.62
N MET A 53 -5.43 1.73 -4.83
CA MET A 53 -5.22 1.26 -3.46
C MET A 53 -6.04 0.01 -3.24
N SER A 54 -5.40 -1.00 -2.65
CA SER A 54 -6.03 -2.25 -2.24
C SER A 54 -5.63 -2.55 -0.81
N CYS A 55 -6.60 -2.90 0.04
CA CYS A 55 -6.37 -3.20 1.45
C CYS A 55 -6.97 -4.56 1.79
N GLY A 56 -6.13 -5.47 2.27
CA GLY A 56 -6.51 -6.78 2.78
C GLY A 56 -6.31 -6.82 4.29
N ARG A 57 -7.33 -7.23 5.04
CA ARG A 57 -7.26 -7.38 6.50
C ARG A 57 -7.79 -8.74 6.91
N GLN A 58 -7.19 -9.34 7.93
CA GLN A 58 -7.68 -10.61 8.47
C GLN A 58 -8.95 -10.43 9.30
N GLN A 59 -8.97 -9.36 10.11
CA GLN A 59 -10.09 -9.02 10.98
C GLN A 59 -10.13 -7.52 11.20
N VAL A 60 -11.32 -6.99 11.50
CA VAL A 60 -11.51 -5.58 11.82
C VAL A 60 -10.70 -5.22 13.07
N GLY A 61 -9.90 -4.16 12.98
CA GLY A 61 -9.08 -3.67 14.10
C GLY A 61 -7.79 -4.46 14.37
N GLY A 62 -7.47 -5.44 13.52
CA GLY A 62 -6.20 -6.17 13.56
C GLY A 62 -5.11 -5.50 12.72
N LYS A 63 -4.33 -6.33 12.02
CA LYS A 63 -3.38 -5.89 11.00
C LYS A 63 -4.02 -5.92 9.62
N ALA A 64 -3.55 -5.04 8.75
CA ALA A 64 -3.91 -4.98 7.35
C ALA A 64 -2.65 -4.86 6.48
N LEU A 65 -2.68 -5.51 5.32
CA LEU A 65 -1.76 -5.26 4.23
C LEU A 65 -2.42 -4.30 3.26
N THR A 66 -1.78 -3.16 3.05
CA THR A 66 -2.19 -2.20 2.02
C THR A 66 -1.18 -2.17 0.89
N VAL A 67 -1.68 -2.12 -0.33
CA VAL A 67 -0.90 -1.98 -1.56
C VAL A 67 -1.36 -0.73 -2.28
N LEU A 68 -0.42 0.17 -2.57
CA LEU A 68 -0.65 1.35 -3.40
C LEU A 68 0.07 1.15 -4.72
N ASN A 69 -0.63 1.32 -5.84
CA ASN A 69 0.02 1.57 -7.12
C ASN A 69 0.19 3.08 -7.25
N VAL A 70 1.41 3.53 -7.51
CA VAL A 70 1.76 4.94 -7.66
C VAL A 70 2.26 5.21 -9.06
N ASP A 71 2.08 6.44 -9.54
CA ASP A 71 2.38 6.79 -10.94
C ASP A 71 3.88 6.82 -11.25
N SER A 72 4.72 6.95 -10.23
CA SER A 72 6.17 7.10 -10.37
C SER A 72 6.92 6.43 -9.23
N HIS A 73 8.22 6.20 -9.43
CA HIS A 73 9.09 5.74 -8.37
C HIS A 73 9.03 6.70 -7.19
N MET A 74 8.58 6.21 -6.03
CA MET A 74 8.47 7.02 -4.83
C MET A 74 9.88 7.40 -4.31
N PRO A 75 10.12 8.65 -3.89
CA PRO A 75 11.40 9.06 -3.31
C PRO A 75 11.70 8.29 -2.02
N GLN A 76 12.98 8.04 -1.72
CA GLN A 76 13.36 7.35 -0.48
C GLN A 76 12.83 8.07 0.77
N ALA A 77 12.86 9.40 0.79
CA ALA A 77 12.31 10.19 1.89
C ALA A 77 10.82 9.94 2.14
N ALA A 78 10.03 9.65 1.10
CA ALA A 78 8.62 9.31 1.26
C ALA A 78 8.43 7.92 1.89
N LEU A 79 9.27 6.94 1.52
CA LEU A 79 9.27 5.63 2.18
C LEU A 79 9.68 5.74 3.65
N ASP A 80 10.69 6.55 3.94
CA ASP A 80 11.18 6.77 5.30
C ASP A 80 10.10 7.42 6.17
N ASP A 81 9.39 8.43 5.67
CA ASP A 81 8.28 9.07 6.37
C ASP A 81 7.10 8.12 6.61
N VAL A 82 6.82 7.20 5.67
CA VAL A 82 5.83 6.13 5.86
C VAL A 82 6.27 5.20 7.01
N LEU A 83 7.55 4.81 7.04
CA LEU A 83 8.10 3.93 8.09
C LEU A 83 8.21 4.60 9.47
N GLN A 84 8.13 5.93 9.55
CA GLN A 84 8.10 6.66 10.81
C GLN A 84 6.74 6.62 11.52
N ASP A 85 5.64 6.32 10.81
CA ASP A 85 4.33 6.14 11.46
C ASP A 85 4.35 4.86 12.31
N SER A 86 4.14 5.00 13.62
CA SER A 86 4.18 3.88 14.57
C SER A 86 3.15 2.79 14.30
N HIS A 87 2.13 3.08 13.51
CA HIS A 87 1.11 2.13 13.09
C HIS A 87 1.53 1.31 11.86
N ILE A 88 2.67 1.61 11.25
CA ILE A 88 3.24 0.87 10.13
C ILE A 88 4.40 0.03 10.63
N SER A 89 4.23 -1.29 10.59
CA SER A 89 5.25 -2.22 11.07
C SER A 89 6.25 -2.63 9.99
N TRP A 90 5.88 -2.45 8.72
CA TRP A 90 6.71 -2.82 7.58
C TRP A 90 6.22 -2.10 6.32
N ALA A 91 7.14 -1.69 5.46
CA ALA A 91 6.82 -1.17 4.15
C ALA A 91 7.93 -1.52 3.14
N ARG A 92 7.56 -1.74 1.88
CA ARG A 92 8.49 -1.99 0.79
C ARG A 92 7.96 -1.48 -0.53
N GLN A 93 8.80 -0.72 -1.23
CA GLN A 93 8.54 -0.34 -2.61
C GLN A 93 9.06 -1.43 -3.58
N VAL A 94 8.28 -1.69 -4.62
CA VAL A 94 8.58 -2.63 -5.70
C VAL A 94 8.25 -1.94 -7.03
N ALA A 95 9.06 -2.21 -8.07
CA ALA A 95 8.78 -1.78 -9.44
C ALA A 95 8.89 -3.00 -10.37
N LEU A 96 8.01 -3.06 -11.36
CA LEU A 96 7.98 -4.10 -12.40
C LEU A 96 8.30 -3.53 -13.78
#